data_AF-A0A7V7XNY7-F1
#
_entry.id   AF-A0A7V7XNY7-F1
#
_cell.length_a   1.000
_cell.length_b   1.000
_cell.length_c   1.000
_cell.angle_alpha   90.00
_cell.angle_beta   90.00
_cell.angle_gamma   90.00
#
_symmetry.space_group_name_H-M   'P 1'
#
loop_
_entity.id
_entity.type
_entity.pdbx_description
1 polymer ?
#
loop_
_entity_poly.entity_id
_entity_poly.type
_entity_poly.pdbx_seq_one_letter_code
_entity_poly.pdbx_strand_id
1 'polypeptide(L)'
;MTGGRRSGRQREALYGFSLVELAVALALLSGLLYLLLDRVLTMQEMAEKTEVEETVRSIDHALRLEAASRMARGGGPKRLPLEKENPIKWLQTPPRNYLGEMEKPPGHAVPAFWYFHPGERQLIYRPNRAEHLVVEGGGTRELRFAVRGDGNLPHPRLLPLTAYKWF
;
A
#
# COMPACT_ATOMS: atom_id res chain seq x y z
N MET A 1 16.13 -76.82 -35.57
CA MET A 1 14.86 -76.08 -35.42
C MET A 1 14.43 -76.34 -33.99
N THR A 2 14.28 -75.43 -33.04
CA THR A 2 13.93 -73.99 -32.95
C THR A 2 14.49 -73.54 -31.58
N GLY A 3 15.19 -72.42 -31.43
CA GLY A 3 14.66 -71.06 -31.57
C GLY A 3 14.06 -70.60 -30.25
N GLY A 4 14.87 -70.23 -29.26
CA GLY A 4 14.34 -69.76 -27.98
C GLY A 4 15.38 -69.10 -27.08
N ARG A 5 15.63 -67.79 -27.26
CA ARG A 5 16.22 -66.97 -26.19
C ARG A 5 15.68 -65.54 -26.19
N ARG A 6 15.00 -65.27 -25.07
CA ARG A 6 15.07 -64.04 -24.27
C ARG A 6 14.36 -62.82 -24.85
N SER A 7 13.04 -62.80 -24.64
CA SER A 7 12.36 -61.55 -24.30
C SER A 7 12.99 -61.00 -23.01
N GLY A 8 13.84 -59.98 -23.17
CA GLY A 8 14.37 -59.20 -22.06
C GLY A 8 13.22 -58.39 -21.46
N ARG A 9 12.65 -58.88 -20.36
CA ARG A 9 11.85 -58.03 -19.48
C ARG A 9 12.78 -56.99 -18.88
N GLN A 10 12.76 -55.78 -19.46
CA GLN A 10 13.18 -54.58 -18.75
C GLN A 10 12.31 -54.49 -17.49
N ARG A 11 12.87 -54.90 -16.36
CA ARG A 11 12.32 -54.58 -15.06
C ARG A 11 12.75 -53.14 -14.80
N GLU A 12 11.86 -52.20 -15.05
CA GLU A 12 12.00 -50.87 -14.47
C GLU A 12 12.00 -51.05 -12.96
N ALA A 13 13.20 -50.95 -12.37
CA ALA A 13 13.34 -50.92 -10.94
C ALA A 13 12.71 -49.62 -10.47
N LEU A 14 11.53 -49.71 -9.86
CA LEU A 14 10.93 -48.63 -9.09
C LEU A 14 11.85 -48.38 -7.90
N TYR A 15 12.84 -47.50 -8.06
CA TYR A 15 13.70 -47.05 -6.98
C TYR A 15 12.85 -46.22 -6.02
N GLY A 16 12.59 -46.77 -4.84
CA GLY A 16 11.94 -46.07 -3.74
C GLY A 16 12.81 -44.89 -3.28
N PHE A 17 12.17 -43.75 -3.05
CA PHE A 17 12.81 -42.50 -2.65
C PHE A 17 13.58 -42.68 -1.33
N SER A 18 14.86 -42.32 -1.30
CA SER A 18 15.67 -42.44 -0.08
C SER A 18 15.33 -41.32 0.92
N LEU A 19 15.50 -41.58 2.22
CA LEU A 19 15.25 -40.57 3.27
C LEU A 19 16.15 -39.33 3.11
N VAL A 20 17.36 -39.51 2.56
CA VAL A 20 18.29 -38.42 2.25
C VAL A 20 17.78 -37.59 1.06
N GLU A 21 17.31 -38.25 0.00
CA GLU A 21 16.75 -37.57 -1.17
C GLU A 21 15.51 -36.74 -0.80
N LEU A 22 14.67 -37.26 0.10
CA LEU A 22 13.56 -36.51 0.69
C LEU A 22 14.01 -35.31 1.50
N ALA A 23 15.01 -35.48 2.35
CA ALA A 23 15.54 -34.38 3.15
C ALA A 23 16.10 -33.26 2.26
N VAL A 24 16.84 -33.61 1.20
CA VAL A 24 17.39 -32.64 0.25
C VAL A 24 16.28 -31.97 -0.55
N ALA A 25 15.31 -32.73 -1.08
CA ALA A 25 14.18 -32.18 -1.82
C ALA A 25 13.36 -31.20 -0.95
N LEU A 26 13.12 -31.55 0.32
CA LEU A 26 12.41 -30.69 1.26
C LEU A 26 13.21 -29.41 1.57
N ALA A 27 14.52 -29.52 1.79
CA ALA A 27 15.38 -28.36 2.05
C ALA A 27 15.37 -27.38 0.87
N LEU A 28 15.47 -27.90 -0.36
CA LEU A 28 15.38 -27.08 -1.58
C LEU A 28 14.01 -26.43 -1.73
N LEU A 29 12.93 -27.19 -1.51
CA LEU A 29 11.56 -26.68 -1.58
C LEU A 29 11.32 -25.57 -0.55
N SER A 30 11.76 -25.78 0.71
CA SER A 30 11.65 -24.77 1.77
C SER A 30 12.42 -23.49 1.44
N GLY A 31 13.64 -23.60 0.89
CA GLY A 31 14.42 -22.45 0.45
C GLY A 31 13.72 -21.67 -0.66
N LEU A 32 13.15 -22.37 -1.65
CA LEU A 32 12.43 -21.75 -2.76
C LEU A 32 11.13 -21.07 -2.29
N LEU A 33 10.40 -21.72 -1.38
CA LEU A 33 9.17 -21.18 -0.80
C LEU A 33 9.45 -19.93 0.05
N TYR A 34 10.54 -19.95 0.82
CA TYR A 34 10.98 -18.79 1.60
C TYR A 34 11.24 -17.58 0.69
N LEU A 35 12.02 -17.77 -0.38
CA LEU A 35 12.32 -16.70 -1.35
C LEU A 35 11.06 -16.19 -2.05
N LEU A 36 10.15 -17.09 -2.42
CA LEU A 36 8.87 -16.70 -3.04
C LEU A 36 8.04 -15.86 -2.07
N LEU A 37 7.93 -16.29 -0.81
CA LEU A 37 7.14 -15.58 0.19
C LEU A 37 7.72 -14.18 0.44
N ASP A 38 9.02 -14.07 0.67
CA ASP A 38 9.71 -12.78 0.84
C ASP A 38 9.44 -11.81 -0.32
N ARG A 39 9.48 -12.32 -1.56
CA ARG A 39 9.16 -11.52 -2.75
C ARG A 39 7.70 -11.11 -2.83
N VAL A 40 6.77 -12.00 -2.52
CA VAL A 40 5.34 -11.69 -2.49
C VAL A 40 5.04 -10.60 -1.47
N LEU A 41 5.62 -10.70 -0.26
CA LEU A 41 5.41 -9.71 0.79
C LEU A 41 5.95 -8.33 0.42
N THR A 42 7.17 -8.29 -0.15
CA THR A 42 7.76 -7.04 -0.65
C THR A 42 6.92 -6.41 -1.75
N MET A 43 6.40 -7.21 -2.69
CA MET A 43 5.55 -6.74 -3.78
C MET A 43 4.22 -6.20 -3.28
N GLN A 44 3.65 -6.80 -2.23
CA GLN A 44 2.43 -6.29 -1.59
C GLN A 44 2.66 -4.90 -0.99
N GLU A 45 3.78 -4.68 -0.29
CA GLU A 45 4.09 -3.37 0.29
C GLU A 45 4.38 -2.30 -0.79
N MET A 46 5.06 -2.68 -1.89
CA MET A 46 5.26 -1.77 -3.03
C MET A 46 3.94 -1.40 -3.73
N ALA A 47 3.02 -2.36 -3.86
CA ALA A 47 1.68 -2.11 -4.41
C ALA A 47 0.88 -1.17 -3.49
N GLU A 48 0.95 -1.39 -2.18
CA GLU A 48 0.31 -0.53 -1.17
C GLU A 48 0.85 0.91 -1.23
N LYS A 49 2.18 1.08 -1.28
CA LYS A 49 2.81 2.40 -1.51
C LYS A 49 2.28 3.07 -2.77
N THR A 50 2.19 2.32 -3.87
CA THR A 50 1.74 2.84 -5.16
C THR A 50 0.28 3.32 -5.07
N GLU A 51 -0.60 2.55 -4.44
CA GLU A 51 -2.00 2.92 -4.18
C GLU A 51 -2.11 4.21 -3.36
N VAL A 52 -1.27 4.36 -2.34
CA VAL A 52 -1.21 5.58 -1.52
C VAL A 52 -0.77 6.78 -2.34
N GLU A 53 0.29 6.66 -3.12
CA GLU A 53 0.80 7.74 -3.98
C GLU A 53 -0.21 8.13 -5.07
N GLU A 54 -0.95 7.17 -5.63
CA GLU A 54 -2.05 7.43 -6.56
C GLU A 54 -3.22 8.15 -5.87
N THR A 55 -3.58 7.73 -4.65
CA THR A 55 -4.62 8.38 -3.86
C THR A 55 -4.25 9.83 -3.54
N VAL A 56 -3.03 10.08 -3.08
CA VAL A 56 -2.52 11.44 -2.82
C VAL A 56 -2.55 12.30 -4.09
N ARG A 57 -2.10 11.76 -5.23
CA ARG A 57 -2.18 12.46 -6.52
C ARG A 57 -3.61 12.79 -6.93
N SER A 58 -4.54 11.85 -6.76
CA SER A 58 -5.96 12.04 -7.05
C SER A 58 -6.56 13.16 -6.19
N ILE A 59 -6.22 13.20 -4.90
CA ILE A 59 -6.62 14.27 -3.98
C ILE A 59 -6.06 15.62 -4.44
N ASP A 60 -4.77 15.68 -4.79
CA ASP A 60 -4.14 16.90 -5.31
C ASP A 60 -4.83 17.43 -6.57
N HIS A 61 -5.22 16.54 -7.49
CA HIS A 61 -5.98 16.92 -8.68
C HIS A 61 -7.36 17.46 -8.32
N ALA A 62 -8.09 16.79 -7.42
CA ALA A 62 -9.40 17.24 -6.96
C ALA A 62 -9.34 18.60 -6.27
N LEU A 63 -8.34 18.83 -5.41
CA LEU A 63 -8.11 20.12 -4.74
C LEU A 63 -7.86 21.25 -5.74
N ARG A 64 -7.10 21.00 -6.81
CA ARG A 64 -6.86 21.99 -7.87
C ARG A 64 -8.13 22.33 -8.65
N LEU A 65 -8.93 21.33 -9.01
CA LEU A 65 -10.20 21.53 -9.71
C LEU A 65 -11.19 22.31 -8.84
N GLU A 66 -11.27 21.97 -7.56
CA GLU A 66 -12.15 22.68 -6.63
C GLU A 66 -11.67 24.12 -6.41
N ALA A 67 -10.36 24.35 -6.25
CA ALA A 67 -9.80 25.69 -6.15
C ALA A 67 -10.13 26.53 -7.40
N ALA A 68 -9.93 25.98 -8.60
CA ALA A 68 -10.26 26.65 -9.86
C ALA A 68 -11.76 26.93 -10.00
N SER A 69 -12.62 25.98 -9.63
CA SER A 69 -14.08 26.13 -9.66
C SER A 69 -14.55 27.26 -8.75
N ARG A 70 -13.97 27.37 -7.55
CA ARG A 70 -14.32 28.44 -6.61
C ARG A 70 -13.79 29.81 -7.04
N MET A 71 -12.62 29.87 -7.68
CA MET A 71 -12.11 31.11 -8.29
C MET A 71 -13.02 31.60 -9.42
N ALA A 72 -13.47 30.69 -10.30
CA ALA A 72 -14.40 31.01 -11.39
C ALA A 72 -15.75 31.55 -10.88
N ARG A 73 -16.18 31.15 -9.68
CA ARG A 73 -17.41 31.64 -9.01
C ARG A 73 -17.22 32.98 -8.27
N GLY A 74 -16.09 33.68 -8.46
CA GLY A 74 -15.82 34.98 -7.83
C GLY A 74 -15.23 34.88 -6.42
N GLY A 75 -14.80 33.69 -5.99
CA GLY A 75 -14.05 33.51 -4.75
C GLY A 75 -12.59 33.96 -4.91
N GLY A 76 -12.14 34.95 -4.14
CA GLY A 76 -10.71 35.27 -4.07
C GLY A 76 -9.90 34.15 -3.40
N PRO A 77 -8.59 34.00 -3.67
CA PRO A 77 -7.74 32.95 -3.12
C PRO A 77 -7.72 32.91 -1.57
N LYS A 78 -8.00 34.03 -0.91
CA LYS A 78 -8.13 34.15 0.56
C LYS A 78 -9.47 33.68 1.15
N ARG A 79 -10.50 33.41 0.33
CA ARG A 79 -11.88 33.15 0.82
C ARG A 79 -12.19 31.69 1.11
N LEU A 80 -11.26 30.77 0.89
CA LEU A 80 -11.61 29.35 0.78
C LEU A 80 -10.67 28.51 1.62
N PRO A 81 -11.05 28.22 2.88
CA PRO A 81 -10.20 27.45 3.76
C PRO A 81 -10.30 25.96 3.43
N LEU A 82 -9.89 25.56 2.21
CA LEU A 82 -9.76 24.16 1.80
C LEU A 82 -8.85 23.40 2.77
N GLU A 83 -7.94 24.09 3.46
CA GLU A 83 -7.11 23.57 4.54
C GLU A 83 -7.90 23.10 5.78
N LYS A 84 -9.17 23.53 5.90
CA LYS A 84 -10.05 23.15 7.02
C LYS A 84 -11.01 22.03 6.68
N GLU A 85 -11.13 21.70 5.40
CA GLU A 85 -12.10 20.72 4.91
C GLU A 85 -11.43 19.36 4.73
N ASN A 86 -12.22 18.30 4.88
CA ASN A 86 -11.76 16.95 4.61
C ASN A 86 -11.47 16.78 3.10
N PRO A 87 -10.22 16.53 2.69
CA PRO A 87 -9.86 16.50 1.28
C PRO A 87 -10.54 15.37 0.49
N ILE A 88 -10.98 14.30 1.15
CA ILE A 88 -11.67 13.19 0.48
C ILE A 88 -13.05 13.59 -0.05
N LYS A 89 -13.68 14.65 0.50
CA LYS A 89 -14.97 15.17 0.01
C LYS A 89 -14.92 15.68 -1.42
N TRP A 90 -13.73 15.97 -1.93
CA TRP A 90 -13.53 16.48 -3.30
C TRP A 90 -13.28 15.36 -4.30
N LEU A 91 -13.03 14.14 -3.84
CA LEU A 91 -12.91 12.99 -4.72
C LEU A 91 -14.29 12.58 -5.21
N GLN A 92 -14.39 12.20 -6.49
CA GLN A 92 -15.62 11.63 -7.04
C GLN A 92 -16.01 10.33 -6.35
N THR A 93 -15.01 9.51 -6.02
CA THR A 93 -15.16 8.26 -5.27
C THR A 93 -14.11 8.24 -4.16
N PRO A 94 -14.50 8.04 -2.89
CA PRO A 94 -13.53 7.90 -1.81
C PRO A 94 -12.68 6.62 -1.98
N PRO A 95 -11.46 6.57 -1.43
CA PRO A 95 -10.67 5.34 -1.40
C PRO A 95 -11.46 4.20 -0.74
N ARG A 96 -11.29 2.97 -1.24
CA ARG A 96 -12.07 1.79 -0.79
C ARG A 96 -11.94 1.52 0.71
N ASN A 97 -10.80 1.86 1.29
CA ASN A 97 -10.43 1.67 2.68
C ASN A 97 -10.53 2.96 3.50
N TYR A 98 -11.32 3.93 3.06
CA TYR A 98 -11.61 5.13 3.83
C TYR A 98 -12.71 4.87 4.86
N LEU A 99 -12.39 5.05 6.14
CA LEU A 99 -13.27 4.78 7.28
C LEU A 99 -14.16 5.98 7.66
N GLY A 100 -13.95 7.14 7.04
CA GLY A 100 -14.67 8.35 7.40
C GLY A 100 -13.88 9.30 8.30
N GLU A 101 -14.62 10.22 8.91
CA GLU A 101 -14.09 11.22 9.83
C GLU A 101 -14.11 10.68 11.26
N MET A 102 -12.94 10.55 11.89
CA MET A 102 -12.78 9.94 13.22
C MET A 102 -11.66 10.61 14.02
N GLU A 103 -11.85 10.78 15.33
CA GLU A 103 -10.82 11.33 16.22
C GLU A 103 -9.80 10.27 16.67
N LYS A 104 -10.17 8.99 16.63
CA LYS A 104 -9.31 7.89 17.06
C LYS A 104 -9.32 6.79 16.02
N PRO A 105 -8.18 6.11 15.79
CA PRO A 105 -8.15 4.94 14.93
C PRO A 105 -9.07 3.85 15.50
N PRO A 106 -9.59 2.95 14.65
CA PRO A 106 -10.38 1.82 15.11
C PRO A 106 -9.53 0.95 16.05
N GLY A 107 -10.13 0.53 17.16
CA GLY A 107 -9.43 -0.29 18.17
C GLY A 107 -9.24 -1.76 17.77
N HIS A 108 -9.86 -2.20 16.68
CA HIS A 108 -9.71 -3.56 16.14
C HIS A 108 -8.73 -3.55 14.97
N ALA A 109 -8.09 -4.71 14.72
CA ALA A 109 -7.20 -4.89 13.59
C ALA A 109 -7.98 -4.80 12.27
N VAL A 110 -8.00 -3.62 11.67
CA VAL A 110 -8.44 -3.40 10.30
C VAL A 110 -7.20 -3.49 9.39
N PRO A 111 -7.30 -4.09 8.20
CA PRO A 111 -6.29 -3.92 7.14
C PRO A 111 -6.03 -2.44 6.82
N ALA A 112 -5.05 -2.14 5.99
CA ALA A 112 -4.66 -0.76 5.64
C ALA A 112 -5.86 0.18 5.45
N PHE A 113 -5.84 1.35 6.09
CA PHE A 113 -7.00 2.24 6.08
C PHE A 113 -6.64 3.73 6.09
N TRP A 114 -7.55 4.52 5.53
CA TRP A 114 -7.56 5.97 5.61
C TRP A 114 -8.62 6.45 6.60
N TYR A 115 -8.34 7.50 7.34
CA TYR A 115 -9.37 8.26 8.06
C TYR A 115 -8.97 9.73 8.14
N PHE A 116 -9.97 10.61 8.28
CA PHE A 116 -9.72 12.02 8.48
C PHE A 116 -9.95 12.38 9.95
N HIS A 117 -8.97 13.02 10.59
CA HIS A 117 -9.09 13.53 11.95
C HIS A 117 -9.60 14.98 11.93
N PRO A 118 -10.85 15.28 12.34
CA PRO A 118 -11.43 16.62 12.21
C PRO A 118 -10.75 17.67 13.10
N GLY A 119 -10.38 17.30 14.34
CA GLY A 119 -9.70 18.19 15.28
C GLY A 119 -8.34 18.69 14.80
N GLU A 120 -7.48 17.76 14.34
CA GLU A 120 -6.14 18.09 13.83
C GLU A 120 -6.14 18.50 12.34
N ARG A 121 -7.25 18.28 11.62
CA ARG A 121 -7.38 18.48 10.16
C ARG A 121 -6.36 17.69 9.36
N GLN A 122 -6.18 16.44 9.75
CA GLN A 122 -5.20 15.54 9.14
C GLN A 122 -5.91 14.41 8.42
N LEU A 123 -5.47 14.13 7.20
CA LEU A 123 -5.75 12.86 6.57
C LEU A 123 -4.66 11.88 6.99
N ILE A 124 -5.05 10.77 7.58
CA ILE A 124 -4.14 9.79 8.16
C ILE A 124 -4.31 8.47 7.41
N TYR A 125 -3.18 7.90 7.00
CA TYR A 125 -3.11 6.57 6.45
C TYR A 125 -2.32 5.66 7.36
N ARG A 126 -2.89 4.50 7.67
CA ARG A 126 -2.20 3.43 8.38
C ARG A 126 -1.99 2.27 7.42
N PRO A 127 -0.74 1.97 7.04
CA PRO A 127 -0.44 0.81 6.20
C PRO A 127 -0.74 -0.51 6.92
N ASN A 128 -1.05 -1.55 6.13
CA ASN A 128 -1.07 -2.93 6.57
C ASN A 128 0.36 -3.46 6.75
N ARG A 129 1.24 -3.10 5.81
CA ARG A 129 2.67 -3.41 5.83
C ARG A 129 3.49 -2.13 5.79
N ALA A 130 4.50 -2.08 6.63
CA ALA A 130 5.34 -0.90 6.85
C ALA A 130 6.77 -1.30 7.19
N GLU A 131 7.22 -2.44 6.69
CA GLU A 131 8.55 -3.01 6.89
C GLU A 131 9.65 -2.12 6.29
N HIS A 132 9.35 -1.43 5.19
CA HIS A 132 10.24 -0.49 4.51
C HIS A 132 9.81 0.97 4.69
N LEU A 133 8.78 1.24 5.50
CA LEU A 133 8.33 2.59 5.83
C LEU A 133 9.08 3.13 7.05
N VAL A 134 9.80 4.22 6.84
CA VAL A 134 10.49 4.99 7.88
C VAL A 134 9.88 6.38 7.93
N VAL A 135 9.26 6.73 9.06
CA VAL A 135 8.72 8.06 9.32
C VAL A 135 9.65 8.78 10.30
N GLU A 136 10.05 10.01 9.99
CA GLU A 136 10.90 10.80 10.89
C GLU A 136 10.22 10.99 12.26
N GLY A 137 11.00 10.95 13.34
CA GLY A 137 10.46 11.08 14.71
C GLY A 137 9.88 9.80 15.31
N GLY A 138 9.86 8.67 14.59
CA GLY A 138 9.82 7.31 15.16
C GLY A 138 8.58 6.86 15.95
N GLY A 139 7.53 7.69 16.07
CA GLY A 139 6.39 7.42 16.95
C GLY A 139 5.40 6.38 16.43
N THR A 140 4.88 6.57 15.22
CA THR A 140 3.81 5.74 14.63
C THR A 140 4.11 5.50 13.16
N ARG A 141 4.00 4.26 12.67
CA ARG A 141 4.07 3.91 11.23
C ARG A 141 2.79 4.35 10.50
N GLU A 142 2.44 5.62 10.66
CA GLU A 142 1.26 6.25 10.07
C GLU A 142 1.76 7.41 9.21
N LEU A 143 1.19 7.54 8.02
CA LEU A 143 1.42 8.69 7.16
C LEU A 143 0.36 9.73 7.47
N ARG A 144 0.82 10.93 7.82
CA ARG A 144 -0.06 12.04 8.19
C ARG A 144 0.07 13.14 7.16
N PHE A 145 -1.05 13.58 6.63
CA PHE A 145 -1.11 14.57 5.58
C PHE A 145 -2.02 15.72 5.99
N ALA A 146 -1.71 16.92 5.53
CA ALA A 146 -2.57 18.08 5.67
C ALA A 146 -2.67 18.84 4.35
N VAL A 147 -3.85 19.41 4.09
CA VAL A 147 -4.03 20.33 2.98
C VAL A 147 -3.36 21.65 3.37
N ARG A 148 -2.41 22.10 2.54
CA ARG A 148 -1.69 23.35 2.72
C ARG A 148 -1.85 24.21 1.46
N GLY A 149 -2.41 25.40 1.66
CA GLY A 149 -2.26 26.54 0.76
C GLY A 149 -1.30 27.53 1.39
N ASP A 150 -0.23 27.85 0.69
CA ASP A 150 0.61 29.02 0.99
C ASP A 150 0.28 30.05 -0.09
N GLY A 151 0.32 31.35 0.22
CA GLY A 151 0.30 32.40 -0.80
C GLY A 151 1.40 32.26 -1.86
N ASN A 152 2.43 31.45 -1.60
CA ASN A 152 3.46 31.05 -2.56
C ASN A 152 3.11 29.82 -3.42
N LEU A 153 2.14 28.98 -2.98
CA LEU A 153 1.64 27.86 -3.76
C LEU A 153 0.45 28.32 -4.60
N PRO A 154 0.47 28.15 -5.94
CA PRO A 154 -0.63 28.60 -6.77
C PRO A 154 -1.96 27.92 -6.41
N HIS A 155 -1.91 26.69 -5.88
CA HIS A 155 -3.07 25.87 -5.53
C HIS A 155 -2.82 25.07 -4.24
N PRO A 156 -3.86 24.79 -3.43
CA PRO A 156 -3.76 23.92 -2.26
C PRO A 156 -3.27 22.52 -2.65
N ARG A 157 -2.40 21.93 -1.83
CA ARG A 157 -1.89 20.56 -2.00
C ARG A 157 -1.95 19.77 -0.72
N LEU A 158 -2.05 18.46 -0.85
CA LEU A 158 -1.93 17.52 0.24
C LEU A 158 -0.44 17.25 0.48
N LEU A 159 0.09 17.71 1.61
CA LEU A 159 1.51 17.56 1.96
C LEU A 159 1.67 16.64 3.18
N PRO A 160 2.73 15.81 3.21
CA PRO A 160 3.07 15.06 4.41
C PRO A 160 3.46 16.01 5.54
N LEU A 161 2.94 15.77 6.74
CA LEU A 161 3.28 16.53 7.95
C LEU A 161 4.63 16.14 8.53
N THR A 162 5.06 14.91 8.23
CA THR A 162 6.32 14.35 8.68
C THR A 162 6.99 13.73 7.46
N ALA A 163 8.27 14.04 7.26
CA ALA A 163 9.02 13.41 6.19
C ALA A 163 9.08 11.90 6.43
N TYR A 164 8.96 11.16 5.33
CA TYR A 164 9.00 9.71 5.36
C TYR A 164 9.76 9.20 4.15
N LYS A 165 10.36 8.02 4.31
CA LYS A 165 10.94 7.24 3.23
C LYS A 165 10.22 5.90 3.20
N TRP A 166 9.74 5.51 2.02
CA TRP A 166 9.11 4.21 1.81
C TRP A 166 9.80 3.56 0.62
N PHE A 167 10.75 2.66 0.90
CA PHE A 167 11.79 2.17 -0.02
C PHE A 167 12.87 3.21 -0.40
#